data_AF-A0A934BI38-F1
#
_entry.id   AF-A0A934BI38-F1
#
_cell.length_a   1.000
_cell.length_b   1.000
_cell.length_c   1.000
_cell.angle_alpha   90.00
_cell.angle_beta   90.00
_cell.angle_gamma   90.00
#
_symmetry.space_group_name_H-M   'P 1'
#
loop_
_entity.id
_entity.type
_entity.pdbx_description
1 polymer ?
#
loop_
_entity_poly.entity_id
_entity_poly.type
_entity_poly.pdbx_seq_one_letter_code
_entity_poly.pdbx_strand_id
1 'polypeptide(L)'
;MIHAFNDLYKGKKVLVTGHTGFKGSWLTSWLTLLGAEVIGYSYYLPSKPCNFEVCNLQERITHIEGDIRDISRLAEVFIEYKPDMVLHMAAQALTRRSYDMPQETFLTNLGGTVNVLECIRRSETIKAAVIITSDKCYQNVEWLWGYRENDRLGGDDPYSAS
;
A
#
# COMPACT_ATOMS: atom_id res chain seq x y z
N MET A 1 -21.51 -15.46 -1.18
CA MET A 1 -20.26 -15.08 -1.86
C MET A 1 -20.63 -14.01 -2.89
N ILE A 2 -19.89 -12.91 -2.97
CA ILE A 2 -20.22 -11.81 -3.90
C ILE A 2 -19.65 -12.17 -5.28
N HIS A 3 -20.52 -12.26 -6.30
CA HIS A 3 -20.13 -12.48 -7.69
C HIS A 3 -19.97 -11.14 -8.40
N ALA A 4 -18.83 -10.50 -8.20
CA ALA A 4 -18.45 -9.24 -8.86
C ALA A 4 -17.17 -9.43 -9.67
N PHE A 5 -16.97 -8.59 -10.69
CA PHE A 5 -15.77 -8.62 -11.55
C PHE A 5 -15.48 -9.98 -12.20
N ASN A 6 -16.53 -10.74 -12.56
CA ASN A 6 -16.41 -12.08 -13.13
C ASN A 6 -15.55 -13.04 -12.30
N ASP A 7 -15.63 -12.94 -10.96
CA ASP A 7 -14.87 -13.76 -10.00
C ASP A 7 -13.33 -13.66 -10.15
N LEU A 8 -12.83 -12.58 -10.77
CA LEU A 8 -11.39 -12.37 -11.05
C LEU A 8 -10.48 -12.58 -9.82
N TYR A 9 -10.96 -12.17 -8.64
CA TYR A 9 -10.20 -12.19 -7.39
C TYR A 9 -10.29 -13.52 -6.63
N LYS A 10 -11.20 -14.41 -7.01
CA LYS A 10 -11.42 -15.66 -6.28
C LYS A 10 -10.18 -16.56 -6.34
N GLY A 11 -9.62 -16.89 -5.18
CA GLY A 11 -8.39 -17.68 -5.05
C GLY A 11 -7.12 -16.98 -5.52
N LYS A 12 -7.18 -15.67 -5.83
CA LYS A 12 -5.97 -14.89 -6.16
C LYS A 12 -5.25 -14.48 -4.89
N LYS A 13 -3.92 -14.59 -4.91
CA LYS A 13 -3.06 -14.13 -3.84
C LYS A 13 -2.75 -12.65 -4.02
N VAL A 14 -3.26 -11.82 -3.12
CA VAL A 14 -3.12 -10.36 -3.21
C VAL A 14 -2.31 -9.85 -2.03
N LEU A 15 -1.10 -9.35 -2.31
CA LEU A 15 -0.28 -8.67 -1.32
C LEU A 15 -0.77 -7.22 -1.17
N VAL A 16 -1.15 -6.84 0.06
CA VAL A 16 -1.57 -5.50 0.43
C VAL A 16 -0.58 -4.96 1.45
N THR A 17 0.26 -4.01 1.03
CA THR A 17 1.09 -3.29 2.00
C THR A 17 0.29 -2.16 2.64
N GLY A 18 0.45 -1.90 3.94
CA GLY A 18 -0.33 -0.87 4.63
C GLY A 18 -1.76 -1.32 4.96
N HIS A 19 -2.01 -2.63 5.02
CA HIS A 19 -3.35 -3.23 5.24
C HIS A 19 -3.93 -2.90 6.63
N THR A 20 -3.09 -2.55 7.60
CA THR A 20 -3.52 -2.09 8.93
C THR A 20 -4.05 -0.64 8.94
N GLY A 21 -3.81 0.12 7.86
CA GLY A 21 -4.26 1.50 7.72
C GLY A 21 -5.76 1.64 7.43
N PHE A 22 -6.24 2.89 7.37
CA PHE A 22 -7.65 3.17 7.07
C PHE A 22 -8.08 2.62 5.71
N LYS A 23 -7.44 3.05 4.61
CA LYS A 23 -7.72 2.55 3.26
C LYS A 23 -7.39 1.05 3.14
N GLY A 24 -6.28 0.65 3.74
CA GLY A 24 -5.80 -0.73 3.75
C GLY A 24 -6.83 -1.72 4.27
N SER A 25 -7.35 -1.48 5.46
CA SER A 25 -8.29 -2.38 6.12
C SER A 25 -9.64 -2.50 5.37
N TRP A 26 -10.12 -1.42 4.77
CA TRP A 26 -11.30 -1.48 3.89
C TRP A 26 -11.05 -2.28 2.63
N LEU A 27 -9.93 -2.04 1.94
CA LEU A 27 -9.58 -2.78 0.73
C LEU A 27 -9.38 -4.26 1.02
N THR A 28 -8.68 -4.59 2.11
CA THR A 28 -8.49 -5.96 2.58
C THR A 28 -9.84 -6.63 2.88
N SER A 29 -10.74 -5.96 3.62
CA SER A 29 -12.08 -6.48 3.89
C SER A 29 -12.83 -6.81 2.59
N TRP A 30 -12.75 -5.92 1.61
CA TRP A 30 -13.42 -6.08 0.33
C TRP A 30 -12.83 -7.24 -0.49
N LEU A 31 -11.51 -7.34 -0.59
CA LEU A 31 -10.82 -8.44 -1.27
C LEU A 31 -11.16 -9.81 -0.67
N THR A 32 -11.22 -9.90 0.67
CA THR A 32 -11.67 -11.14 1.34
C THR A 32 -13.12 -11.47 0.98
N LEU A 33 -14.02 -10.48 0.88
CA LEU A 33 -15.41 -10.72 0.45
C LEU A 33 -15.52 -11.16 -1.02
N LEU A 34 -14.57 -10.75 -1.87
CA LEU A 34 -14.43 -11.18 -3.26
C LEU A 34 -13.74 -12.55 -3.40
N GLY A 35 -13.32 -13.17 -2.29
CA GLY A 35 -12.73 -14.50 -2.26
C GLY A 35 -11.22 -14.54 -2.55
N ALA A 36 -10.52 -13.42 -2.44
CA ALA A 36 -9.05 -13.38 -2.55
C ALA A 36 -8.37 -13.95 -1.31
N GLU A 37 -7.21 -14.55 -1.50
CA GLU A 37 -6.25 -14.90 -0.46
C GLU A 37 -5.38 -13.68 -0.18
N VAL A 38 -5.73 -12.89 0.84
CA VAL A 38 -5.02 -11.64 1.13
C VAL A 38 -3.81 -11.89 2.02
N ILE A 39 -2.67 -11.34 1.61
CA ILE A 39 -1.44 -11.25 2.41
C ILE A 39 -1.26 -9.78 2.79
N GLY A 40 -1.35 -9.46 4.08
CA GLY A 40 -1.15 -8.12 4.60
C GLY A 40 0.28 -7.92 5.09
N TYR A 41 0.92 -6.81 4.71
CA TYR A 41 2.25 -6.43 5.20
C TYR A 41 2.26 -4.96 5.69
N SER A 42 2.44 -4.75 7.00
CA SER A 42 2.39 -3.42 7.62
C SER A 42 3.34 -3.29 8.80
N TYR A 43 3.86 -2.09 9.04
CA TYR A 43 4.80 -1.86 10.13
C TYR A 43 4.14 -1.92 11.53
N TYR A 44 2.94 -1.35 11.69
CA TYR A 44 2.20 -1.33 12.96
C TYR A 44 0.71 -0.99 12.76
N LEU A 45 -0.07 -1.01 13.85
CA LEU A 45 -1.45 -0.50 13.91
C LEU A 45 -1.45 1.03 14.17
N PRO A 46 -1.98 1.87 13.26
CA PRO A 46 -1.78 3.32 13.34
C PRO A 46 -2.61 4.04 14.42
N SER A 47 -3.65 3.41 14.98
CA SER A 47 -4.53 4.02 15.97
C SER A 47 -5.18 2.97 16.89
N LYS A 48 -5.76 3.41 18.01
CA LYS A 48 -6.65 2.61 18.85
C LYS A 48 -7.90 3.42 19.20
N PRO A 49 -9.12 3.00 18.82
CA PRO A 49 -9.40 1.82 17.98
C PRO A 49 -8.86 1.98 16.55
N CYS A 50 -8.71 0.87 15.83
CA CYS A 50 -8.46 0.88 14.38
C CYS A 50 -9.42 -0.05 13.63
N ASN A 51 -9.67 0.27 12.35
CA ASN A 51 -10.61 -0.49 11.53
C ASN A 51 -10.15 -1.94 11.28
N PHE A 52 -8.83 -2.19 11.27
CA PHE A 52 -8.26 -3.53 11.16
C PHE A 52 -8.74 -4.47 12.28
N GLU A 53 -8.71 -4.00 13.53
CA GLU A 53 -9.18 -4.76 14.70
C GLU A 53 -10.70 -4.90 14.70
N VAL A 54 -11.44 -3.82 14.41
CA VAL A 54 -12.92 -3.83 14.40
C VAL A 54 -13.47 -4.80 13.35
N CYS A 55 -12.83 -4.92 12.20
CA CYS A 55 -13.19 -5.87 11.15
C CYS A 55 -12.64 -7.29 11.37
N ASN A 56 -11.97 -7.54 12.49
CA ASN A 56 -11.33 -8.81 12.84
C ASN A 56 -10.46 -9.38 11.71
N LEU A 57 -9.67 -8.51 11.06
CA LEU A 57 -8.94 -8.91 9.84
C LEU A 57 -7.78 -9.86 10.12
N GLN A 58 -7.19 -9.81 11.32
CA GLN A 58 -6.10 -10.70 11.71
C GLN A 58 -6.46 -12.18 11.58
N GLU A 59 -7.72 -12.55 11.83
CA GLU A 59 -8.19 -13.95 11.73
C GLU A 59 -8.60 -14.35 10.31
N ARG A 60 -8.66 -13.39 9.38
CA ARG A 60 -9.24 -13.59 8.04
C ARG A 60 -8.22 -13.55 6.90
N ILE A 61 -6.99 -13.13 7.20
CA ILE A 61 -5.92 -12.94 6.22
C ILE A 61 -4.60 -13.46 6.77
N THR A 62 -3.60 -13.61 5.91
CA THR A 62 -2.21 -13.74 6.38
C THR A 62 -1.73 -12.36 6.82
N HIS A 63 -1.69 -12.10 8.12
CA HIS A 63 -1.17 -10.84 8.68
C HIS A 63 0.32 -10.96 8.98
N ILE A 64 1.12 -10.09 8.34
CA ILE A 64 2.56 -9.98 8.57
C ILE A 64 2.86 -8.57 9.05
N GLU A 65 3.56 -8.47 10.19
CA GLU A 65 4.18 -7.23 10.63
C GLU A 65 5.57 -7.10 10.00
N GLY A 66 5.86 -5.93 9.42
CA GLY A 66 7.11 -5.68 8.74
C GLY A 66 7.19 -4.28 8.13
N ASP A 67 8.41 -3.82 7.92
CA ASP A 67 8.71 -2.49 7.42
C ASP A 67 9.11 -2.55 5.95
N ILE A 68 8.44 -1.78 5.08
CA ILE A 68 8.75 -1.74 3.65
C ILE A 68 10.16 -1.20 3.36
N ARG A 69 10.81 -0.57 4.34
CA ARG A 69 12.21 -0.14 4.27
C ARG A 69 13.19 -1.31 4.37
N ASP A 70 12.77 -2.44 4.94
CA ASP A 70 13.55 -3.68 5.00
C ASP A 70 13.27 -4.54 3.76
N ILE A 71 14.10 -4.34 2.73
CA ILE A 71 13.98 -5.10 1.48
C ILE A 71 14.20 -6.60 1.67
N SER A 72 15.03 -7.02 2.63
CA SER A 72 15.32 -8.43 2.86
C SER A 72 14.07 -9.13 3.40
N ARG A 73 13.46 -8.55 4.43
CA ARG A 73 12.21 -9.08 5.00
C ARG A 73 11.06 -9.02 3.99
N LEU A 74 10.97 -7.95 3.21
CA LEU A 74 9.96 -7.84 2.15
C LEU A 74 10.15 -8.91 1.07
N ALA A 75 11.39 -9.18 0.65
CA ALA A 75 11.70 -10.20 -0.35
C ALA A 75 11.33 -11.61 0.14
N GLU A 76 11.54 -11.93 1.42
CA GLU A 76 11.09 -13.20 2.02
C GLU A 76 9.58 -13.40 1.84
N VAL A 77 8.78 -12.36 2.06
CA VAL A 77 7.31 -12.42 1.89
C VAL A 77 6.93 -12.70 0.44
N PHE A 78 7.62 -12.08 -0.53
CA PHE A 78 7.38 -12.37 -1.95
C PHE A 78 7.72 -13.82 -2.31
N ILE A 79 8.82 -14.36 -1.77
CA ILE A 79 9.28 -15.73 -2.04
C ILE A 79 8.35 -16.76 -1.40
N GLU A 80 7.94 -16.53 -0.15
CA GLU A 80 7.10 -17.43 0.64
C GLU A 80 5.67 -17.49 0.10
N TYR A 81 5.05 -16.33 -0.09
CA TYR A 81 3.62 -16.25 -0.41
C TYR A 81 3.31 -16.24 -1.90
N LYS A 82 4.29 -15.84 -2.74
CA LYS A 82 4.17 -15.80 -4.21
C LYS A 82 2.88 -15.12 -4.68
N PRO A 83 2.66 -13.83 -4.35
CA PRO A 83 1.45 -13.12 -4.73
C PRO A 83 1.26 -13.07 -6.26
N ASP A 84 0.01 -13.00 -6.70
CA ASP A 84 -0.36 -12.71 -8.10
C ASP A 84 -0.43 -11.19 -8.34
N MET A 85 -0.78 -10.42 -7.31
CA MET A 85 -1.03 -8.98 -7.39
C MET A 85 -0.45 -8.25 -6.19
N VAL A 86 -0.01 -7.00 -6.40
CA VAL A 86 0.41 -6.09 -5.32
C VAL A 86 -0.46 -4.84 -5.30
N LEU A 87 -0.95 -4.47 -4.12
CA LEU A 87 -1.59 -3.18 -3.85
C LEU A 87 -0.74 -2.46 -2.81
N HIS A 88 0.06 -1.49 -3.26
CA HIS A 88 1.02 -0.79 -2.41
C HIS A 88 0.40 0.47 -1.79
N MET A 89 0.09 0.44 -0.49
CA MET A 89 -0.47 1.58 0.26
C MET A 89 0.30 1.92 1.54
N ALA A 90 1.35 1.18 1.87
CA ALA A 90 2.20 1.52 3.02
C ALA A 90 2.96 2.82 2.73
N ALA A 91 2.73 3.84 3.56
CA ALA A 91 3.35 5.16 3.44
C ALA A 91 3.31 5.89 4.80
N GLN A 92 4.22 6.85 4.99
CA GLN A 92 4.05 7.93 5.97
C GLN A 92 3.07 8.93 5.37
N ALA A 93 1.83 8.97 5.88
CA ALA A 93 0.71 9.67 5.23
C ALA A 93 0.39 11.07 5.79
N LEU A 94 1.13 11.54 6.80
CA LEU A 94 0.82 12.80 7.50
C LEU A 94 1.75 13.92 7.01
N THR A 95 1.17 14.93 6.35
CA THR A 95 1.87 16.16 5.94
C THR A 95 2.52 16.88 7.12
N ARG A 96 1.86 16.98 8.28
CA ARG A 96 2.46 17.65 9.44
C ARG A 96 3.71 16.93 9.94
N ARG A 97 3.67 15.60 10.03
CA ARG A 97 4.81 14.79 10.45
C ARG A 97 5.95 14.85 9.44
N SER A 98 5.68 15.11 8.16
CA SER A 98 6.71 15.17 7.13
C SER A 98 7.69 16.34 7.34
N TYR A 99 7.23 17.45 7.93
CA TYR A 99 8.10 18.55 8.36
C TYR A 99 9.00 18.18 9.55
N ASP A 100 8.45 17.46 10.53
CA ASP A 100 9.20 17.04 11.72
C ASP A 100 10.17 15.88 11.41
N MET A 101 9.79 14.99 10.49
CA MET A 101 10.50 13.76 10.13
C MET A 101 10.62 13.58 8.60
N PRO A 102 11.29 14.48 7.89
CA PRO A 102 11.39 14.43 6.42
C PRO A 102 12.17 13.21 5.94
N GLN A 103 13.27 12.86 6.62
CA GLN A 103 14.08 11.69 6.28
C GLN A 103 13.24 10.40 6.37
N GLU A 104 12.45 10.24 7.44
CA GLU A 104 11.56 9.08 7.58
C GLU A 104 10.52 9.04 6.46
N THR A 105 9.97 10.19 6.09
CA THR A 105 8.97 10.30 5.03
C THR A 105 9.53 9.84 3.69
N PHE A 106 10.69 10.35 3.26
CA PHE A 106 11.32 9.90 2.03
C PHE A 106 11.78 8.44 2.07
N LEU A 107 12.37 7.98 3.17
CA LEU A 107 12.78 6.58 3.29
C LEU A 107 11.58 5.63 3.19
N THR A 108 10.45 5.99 3.78
CA THR A 108 9.23 5.19 3.73
C THR A 108 8.57 5.27 2.35
N ASN A 109 8.29 6.46 1.85
CA ASN A 109 7.46 6.65 0.66
C ASN A 109 8.25 6.37 -0.62
N LEU A 110 9.43 6.99 -0.79
CA LEU A 110 10.28 6.75 -1.95
C LEU A 110 11.04 5.43 -1.80
N GLY A 111 11.80 5.27 -0.72
CA GLY A 111 12.64 4.09 -0.50
C GLY A 111 11.83 2.80 -0.40
N GLY A 112 10.74 2.82 0.36
CA GLY A 112 9.82 1.69 0.46
C GLY A 112 9.13 1.34 -0.86
N THR A 113 8.73 2.34 -1.66
CA THR A 113 8.20 2.09 -3.02
C THR A 113 9.25 1.44 -3.91
N VAL A 114 10.51 1.91 -3.87
CA VAL A 114 11.61 1.29 -4.62
C VAL A 114 11.81 -0.16 -4.20
N ASN A 115 11.78 -0.46 -2.90
CA ASN A 115 11.88 -1.83 -2.41
C ASN A 115 10.74 -2.73 -2.90
N VAL A 116 9.50 -2.25 -2.85
CA VAL A 116 8.33 -2.99 -3.37
C VAL A 116 8.46 -3.25 -4.87
N LEU A 117 8.86 -2.24 -5.64
CA LEU A 117 9.08 -2.38 -7.09
C LEU A 117 10.23 -3.34 -7.40
N GLU A 118 11.29 -3.36 -6.60
CA GLU A 118 12.41 -4.29 -6.77
C GLU A 118 11.97 -5.74 -6.47
N CYS A 119 11.15 -5.96 -5.44
CA CYS A 119 10.55 -7.26 -5.17
C CYS A 119 9.60 -7.71 -6.30
N ILE A 120 8.81 -6.78 -6.86
CA ILE A 120 7.97 -7.06 -8.04
C ILE A 120 8.83 -7.44 -9.24
N ARG A 121 9.90 -6.69 -9.52
CA ARG A 121 10.81 -6.93 -10.66
C ARG A 121 11.48 -8.32 -10.60
N ARG A 122 11.76 -8.81 -9.39
CA ARG A 122 12.35 -10.13 -9.15
C ARG A 122 11.33 -11.27 -9.11
N SER A 123 10.03 -10.96 -9.03
CA SER A 123 8.99 -11.97 -8.92
C SER A 123 8.52 -12.44 -10.30
N GLU A 124 8.36 -13.75 -10.44
CA GLU A 124 7.81 -14.37 -11.65
C GLU A 124 6.26 -14.48 -11.62
N THR A 125 5.66 -14.31 -10.43
CA THR A 125 4.22 -14.56 -10.22
C THR A 125 3.37 -13.31 -10.36
N ILE A 126 3.92 -12.11 -10.10
CA ILE A 126 3.18 -10.86 -10.20
C ILE A 126 2.67 -10.63 -11.64
N LYS A 127 1.36 -10.39 -11.76
CA LYS A 127 0.67 -10.05 -13.02
C LYS A 127 0.15 -8.62 -13.03
N ALA A 128 -0.08 -8.03 -11.88
CA ALA A 128 -0.52 -6.65 -11.76
C ALA A 128 -0.02 -6.01 -10.46
N ALA A 129 0.29 -4.71 -10.53
CA ALA A 129 0.59 -3.91 -9.35
C ALA A 129 -0.15 -2.58 -9.44
N VAL A 130 -0.68 -2.12 -8.32
CA VAL A 130 -1.24 -0.77 -8.17
C VAL A 130 -0.47 -0.07 -7.06
N ILE A 131 0.18 1.03 -7.42
CA ILE A 131 0.97 1.86 -6.51
C ILE A 131 0.11 3.07 -6.13
N ILE A 132 -0.28 3.16 -4.86
CA ILE A 132 -1.09 4.26 -4.37
C ILE A 132 -0.15 5.38 -3.94
N THR A 133 -0.17 6.49 -4.68
CA THR A 133 0.57 7.71 -4.36
C THR A 133 -0.34 8.67 -3.57
N SER A 134 -0.55 9.89 -4.06
CA SER A 134 -1.37 10.93 -3.45
C SER A 134 -1.90 11.86 -4.52
N ASP A 135 -3.04 12.49 -4.26
CA ASP A 135 -3.51 13.64 -5.05
C ASP A 135 -2.50 14.82 -4.99
N LYS A 136 -1.62 14.83 -3.99
CA LYS A 136 -0.59 15.87 -3.80
C LYS A 136 0.71 15.64 -4.59
N CYS A 137 0.78 14.61 -5.44
CA CYS A 137 2.00 14.37 -6.23
C CYS A 137 2.23 15.40 -7.35
N TYR A 138 1.22 16.21 -7.68
CA TYR A 138 1.32 17.25 -8.70
C TYR A 138 2.03 18.49 -8.17
N GLN A 139 2.75 19.17 -9.05
CA GLN A 139 3.29 20.50 -8.75
C GLN A 139 2.11 21.44 -8.51
N ASN A 140 2.01 21.95 -7.30
CA ASN A 140 0.92 22.84 -6.95
C ASN A 140 1.12 24.23 -7.57
N VAL A 141 0.18 24.66 -8.41
CA VAL A 141 0.20 25.97 -9.08
C VAL A 141 -0.93 26.90 -8.60
N GLU A 142 -1.63 26.53 -7.52
CA GLU A 142 -2.60 27.38 -6.80
C GLU A 142 -3.69 27.98 -7.70
N TRP A 143 -4.26 27.17 -8.60
CA TRP A 143 -5.34 27.56 -9.51
C TRP A 143 -6.68 26.90 -9.18
N LEU A 144 -7.73 27.21 -9.97
CA LEU A 144 -9.09 26.71 -9.75
C LEU A 144 -9.35 25.30 -10.30
N TRP A 145 -8.50 24.78 -11.19
CA TRP A 145 -8.76 23.55 -11.95
C TRP A 145 -8.19 22.30 -11.27
N GLY A 146 -8.83 21.15 -11.49
CA GLY A 146 -8.28 19.84 -11.12
C GLY A 146 -7.15 19.41 -12.06
N TYR A 147 -6.13 18.75 -11.51
CA TYR A 147 -5.00 18.21 -12.27
C TYR A 147 -5.41 17.07 -13.19
N ARG A 148 -4.67 16.94 -14.30
CA ARG A 148 -4.71 15.84 -15.26
C ARG A 148 -3.48 14.96 -15.10
N GLU A 149 -3.57 13.71 -15.52
CA GLU A 149 -2.51 12.71 -15.35
C GLU A 149 -1.21 13.04 -16.11
N ASN A 150 -1.25 13.99 -17.05
CA ASN A 150 -0.10 14.50 -17.77
C ASN A 150 0.44 15.83 -17.22
N ASP A 151 -0.13 16.37 -16.14
CA ASP A 151 0.38 17.55 -15.46
C ASP A 151 1.68 17.22 -14.69
N ARG A 152 2.47 18.26 -14.44
CA ARG A 152 3.80 18.11 -13.85
C ARG A 152 3.72 17.60 -12.41
N LEU A 153 4.59 16.66 -12.06
CA LEU A 153 4.79 16.21 -10.69
C LEU A 153 5.62 17.22 -9.87
N GLY A 154 5.40 17.25 -8.56
CA GLY A 154 6.05 18.15 -7.61
C GLY A 154 5.66 17.82 -6.17
N GLY A 155 5.50 18.85 -5.35
CA GLY A 155 5.16 18.73 -3.94
C GLY A 155 5.98 19.69 -3.10
N ASP A 156 5.33 20.60 -2.40
CA ASP A 156 6.02 21.67 -1.65
C ASP A 156 6.52 21.18 -0.29
N ASP A 157 5.81 20.22 0.31
CA ASP A 157 6.19 19.61 1.58
C ASP A 157 6.78 18.20 1.38
N PRO A 158 7.55 17.68 2.36
CA PRO A 158 8.22 16.38 2.21
C PRO A 158 7.29 15.18 2.01
N TYR A 159 5.99 15.23 2.36
CA TYR A 159 5.04 14.15 2.06
C TYR A 159 4.55 14.22 0.63
N SER A 160 4.25 15.43 0.15
CA SER A 160 3.80 15.64 -1.23
C SER A 160 4.92 15.32 -2.23
N ALA A 161 6.17 15.62 -1.88
CA ALA A 161 7.35 15.41 -2.72
C ALA A 161 7.91 13.97 -2.72
N SER A 162 7.55 13.15 -1.72
CA SER A 162 8.14 11.82 -1.49
C SER A 162 7.52 10.68 -2.29
#